data_AF-A0A1L9SA51-F1
#
_entry.id   AF-A0A1L9SA51-F1
#
_cell.length_a   1.000
_cell.length_b   1.000
_cell.length_c   1.000
_cell.angle_alpha   90.00
_cell.angle_beta   90.00
_cell.angle_gamma   90.00
#
_symmetry.space_group_name_H-M   'P 1'
#
loop_
_entity.id
_entity.type
_entity.pdbx_description
1 polymer ?
#
loop_
_entity_poly.entity_id
_entity_poly.type
_entity_poly.pdbx_seq_one_letter_code
_entity_poly.pdbx_strand_id
1 'polypeptide(L)'
;MLPPCDPTILEQNPRFKLLYETLTSTLLNPDGSTRANDALPARTAVLEELNECRMRDARKQIIKKAIGRLAFDGENELPDECQHPVTVTSLYLDSETPLDELEDTPLGEDTLALLRPDIETFYSSIPALILPLSNILSATINDLRTLAKTGATPEPPQQQPPQKSSGAAVSAAAAAAPAAPRSSRGRLRQPAPKAKPQVKLATQLRARIRTLRQLQLCELPASRREMAATAAAVLATRAEIIEQTVMVLERAKHGALARATKAKAEHLATVAEGIEEKLNVMKLEISAAIYTPENVSALTRYREHLSDTRDSLEERQRRAVQELEAYQANSAGPMVQIAERYGDLVREMDASPKTATPKIFHIQHPIKALINRSSLRVNMADDSISIYDEIEIEDMTYDPTLELYHYPCPCGDRFEISLGDLRDGEDIGVCPSCSLMIRVIFDEADLPSENSQQSAGAVTVQA
;
A
#
# COMPACT_ATOMS: atom_id res chain seq x y z
N MET A 1 45.39 29.57 22.81
CA MET A 1 45.73 30.98 22.50
C MET A 1 45.79 31.82 23.76
N LEU A 2 46.96 32.37 24.09
CA LEU A 2 47.09 33.42 25.12
C LEU A 2 46.48 34.74 24.61
N PRO A 3 45.72 35.50 25.43
CA PRO A 3 45.14 36.78 25.01
C PRO A 3 46.24 37.84 24.85
N PRO A 4 46.24 38.64 23.77
CA PRO A 4 47.22 39.71 23.60
C PRO A 4 47.00 40.80 24.67
N CYS A 5 48.04 41.12 25.43
CA CYS A 5 48.02 42.22 26.39
C CYS A 5 48.30 43.57 25.70
N ASP A 6 47.59 44.63 26.11
CA ASP A 6 47.82 45.97 25.60
C ASP A 6 49.23 46.49 25.97
N PRO A 7 49.94 47.15 25.03
CA PRO A 7 51.32 47.60 25.25
C PRO A 7 51.42 48.64 26.37
N THR A 8 50.39 49.46 26.56
CA THR A 8 50.32 50.46 27.63
C THR A 8 50.39 49.86 29.03
N ILE A 9 49.84 48.65 29.23
CA ILE A 9 49.89 47.94 30.52
C ILE A 9 51.31 47.39 30.78
N LEU A 10 51.98 46.92 29.71
CA LEU A 10 53.36 46.43 29.76
C LEU A 10 54.37 47.58 30.00
N GLU A 11 54.09 48.79 29.49
CA GLU A 11 54.89 49.99 29.74
C GLU A 11 54.71 50.52 31.17
N GLN A 12 53.49 50.53 31.70
CA GLN A 12 53.21 51.00 33.06
C GLN A 12 53.75 50.06 34.15
N ASN A 13 53.87 48.76 33.89
CA ASN A 13 54.27 47.76 34.87
C ASN A 13 55.47 46.92 34.40
N PRO A 14 56.73 47.42 34.51
CA PRO A 14 57.91 46.73 33.99
C PRO A 14 58.15 45.35 34.64
N ARG A 15 57.73 45.14 35.90
CA ARG A 15 57.77 43.81 36.54
C ARG A 15 56.77 42.83 35.91
N PHE A 16 55.58 43.30 35.52
CA PHE A 16 54.59 42.48 34.81
C PHE A 16 55.05 42.17 33.39
N LYS A 17 55.66 43.15 32.69
CA LYS A 17 56.27 42.95 31.37
C LYS A 17 57.33 41.84 31.38
N LEU A 18 58.31 41.88 32.29
CA LEU A 18 59.33 40.83 32.40
C LEU A 18 58.73 39.45 32.72
N LEU A 19 57.67 39.39 33.54
CA LEU A 19 56.96 38.16 33.86
C LEU A 19 56.18 37.62 32.65
N TYR A 20 55.50 38.49 31.89
CA TYR A 20 54.78 38.14 30.67
C TYR A 20 55.74 37.67 29.56
N GLU A 21 56.86 38.37 29.38
CA GLU A 21 57.94 37.99 28.45
C GLU A 21 58.54 36.63 28.86
N THR A 22 58.77 36.39 30.15
CA THR A 22 59.25 35.07 30.63
C THR A 22 58.23 33.96 30.38
N LEU A 23 56.96 34.16 30.76
CA LEU A 23 55.90 33.18 30.55
C LEU A 23 55.72 32.84 29.07
N THR A 24 55.69 33.84 28.18
CA THR A 24 55.46 33.65 26.75
C THR A 24 56.70 33.14 25.98
N SER A 25 57.92 33.45 26.42
CA SER A 25 59.15 33.06 25.71
C SER A 25 59.78 31.74 26.17
N THR A 26 59.69 31.38 27.46
CA THR A 26 60.38 30.18 28.01
C THR A 26 59.43 29.11 28.53
N LEU A 27 58.33 29.47 29.19
CA LEU A 27 57.48 28.52 29.92
C LEU A 27 56.26 28.02 29.12
N LEU A 28 55.62 28.88 28.32
CA LEU A 28 54.36 28.58 27.61
C LEU A 28 54.51 28.63 26.08
N ASN A 29 53.72 27.80 25.41
CA ASN A 29 53.46 27.88 23.98
C ASN A 29 52.40 28.96 23.69
N PRO A 30 52.26 29.45 22.43
CA PRO A 30 51.19 30.39 22.05
C PRO A 30 49.78 29.89 22.40
N ASP A 31 49.58 28.57 22.47
CA ASP A 31 48.31 27.99 22.87
C ASP A 31 48.02 28.03 24.37
N GLY A 32 49.03 28.19 25.22
CA GLY A 32 48.93 28.16 26.69
C GLY A 32 49.38 26.87 27.35
N SER A 33 49.83 25.86 26.59
CA SER A 33 50.47 24.65 27.15
C SER A 33 51.90 24.94 27.63
N THR A 34 52.35 24.21 28.65
CA THR A 34 53.67 24.35 29.27
C THR A 34 54.76 23.57 28.52
N ARG A 35 55.78 24.27 28.00
CA ARG A 35 56.87 23.68 27.19
C ARG A 35 57.66 22.59 27.91
N ALA A 36 57.82 22.72 29.23
CA ALA A 36 58.51 21.73 30.06
C ALA A 36 57.86 20.33 30.01
N ASN A 37 56.53 20.26 29.81
CA ASN A 37 55.83 18.99 29.67
C ASN A 37 56.00 18.41 28.27
N ASP A 38 55.95 19.25 27.23
CA ASP A 38 56.04 18.82 25.82
C ASP A 38 57.43 18.26 25.45
N ALA A 39 58.46 18.48 26.29
CA ALA A 39 59.79 17.87 26.18
C ALA A 39 59.90 16.46 26.82
N LEU A 40 58.84 15.95 27.46
CA LEU A 40 58.85 14.63 28.10
C LEU A 40 58.54 13.52 27.07
N PRO A 41 59.41 12.50 26.89
CA PRO A 41 59.23 11.48 25.85
C PRO A 41 57.97 10.62 26.04
N ALA A 42 57.53 10.42 27.28
CA ALA A 42 56.26 9.75 27.58
C ALA A 42 55.03 10.53 27.07
N ARG A 43 55.12 11.87 26.99
CA ARG A 43 54.05 12.71 26.47
C ARG A 43 54.07 12.79 24.95
N THR A 44 55.24 12.79 24.31
CA THR A 44 55.33 12.73 22.85
C THR A 44 54.77 11.41 22.32
N ALA A 45 55.09 10.28 22.98
CA ALA A 45 54.49 8.98 22.67
C ALA A 45 52.95 8.99 22.75
N VAL A 46 52.38 9.50 23.85
CA VAL A 46 50.91 9.62 24.00
C VAL A 46 50.30 10.58 22.97
N LEU A 47 51.02 11.62 22.53
CA LEU A 47 50.58 12.51 21.46
C LEU A 47 50.64 11.84 20.08
N GLU A 48 51.62 10.95 19.84
CA GLU A 48 51.74 10.14 18.64
C GLU A 48 50.60 9.10 18.58
N GLU A 49 50.37 8.34 19.66
CA GLU A 49 49.22 7.43 19.81
C GLU A 49 47.88 8.14 19.58
N LEU A 50 47.69 9.31 20.19
CA LEU A 50 46.49 10.14 20.03
C LEU A 50 46.33 10.67 18.60
N ASN A 51 47.42 11.02 17.93
CA ASN A 51 47.38 11.42 16.52
C ASN A 51 47.09 10.23 15.60
N GLU A 52 47.60 9.03 15.89
CA GLU A 52 47.18 7.82 15.19
C GLU A 52 45.70 7.52 15.40
N CYS A 53 45.18 7.61 16.63
CA CYS A 53 43.76 7.44 16.92
C CYS A 53 42.90 8.42 16.11
N ARG A 54 43.28 9.70 16.07
CA ARG A 54 42.64 10.72 15.21
C ARG A 54 42.75 10.41 13.72
N MET A 55 43.88 9.91 13.24
CA MET A 55 44.05 9.50 11.85
C MET A 55 43.25 8.24 11.50
N ARG A 56 43.08 7.31 12.44
CA ARG A 56 42.24 6.11 12.30
C ARG A 56 40.75 6.49 12.24
N ASP A 57 40.26 7.35 13.13
CA ASP A 57 38.90 7.89 13.06
C ASP A 57 38.68 8.73 11.78
N ALA A 58 39.54 9.70 11.48
CA ALA A 58 39.40 10.53 10.28
C ALA A 58 39.34 9.69 8.99
N ARG A 59 40.11 8.59 8.89
CA ARG A 59 39.99 7.62 7.80
C ARG A 59 38.62 6.93 7.79
N LYS A 60 38.13 6.41 8.92
CA LYS A 60 36.79 5.83 9.03
C LYS A 60 35.71 6.83 8.59
N GLN A 61 35.75 8.07 9.09
CA GLN A 61 34.78 9.12 8.78
C GLN A 61 34.79 9.53 7.30
N ILE A 62 35.97 9.61 6.67
CA ILE A 62 36.11 9.90 5.23
C ILE A 62 35.53 8.76 4.39
N ILE A 63 35.83 7.50 4.74
CA ILE A 63 35.32 6.32 4.01
C ILE A 63 33.80 6.21 4.17
N LYS A 64 33.28 6.31 5.41
CA LYS A 64 31.84 6.32 5.71
C LYS A 64 31.09 7.37 4.87
N LYS A 65 31.60 8.60 4.81
CA LYS A 65 30.99 9.69 4.01
C LYS A 65 31.16 9.53 2.49
N ALA A 66 32.20 8.85 2.02
CA ALA A 66 32.34 8.49 0.62
C ALA A 66 31.36 7.38 0.20
N ILE A 67 31.13 6.39 1.07
CA ILE A 67 30.13 5.32 0.87
C ILE A 67 28.72 5.91 0.91
N GLY A 68 28.39 6.76 1.89
CA GLY A 68 27.08 7.42 1.95
C GLY A 68 26.79 8.28 0.70
N ARG A 69 27.79 8.98 0.16
CA ARG A 69 27.65 9.67 -1.14
C ARG A 69 27.38 8.69 -2.28
N LEU A 70 28.16 7.61 -2.39
CA LEU A 70 27.96 6.57 -3.40
C LEU A 70 26.57 5.90 -3.30
N ALA A 71 25.99 5.85 -2.10
CA ALA A 71 24.66 5.31 -1.83
C ALA A 71 23.51 6.24 -2.26
N PHE A 72 23.67 7.56 -2.13
CA PHE A 72 22.58 8.54 -2.32
C PHE A 72 22.74 9.51 -3.50
N ASP A 73 23.95 9.70 -4.04
CA ASP A 73 24.20 10.55 -5.21
C ASP A 73 23.90 9.74 -6.50
N GLY A 74 22.71 9.93 -7.08
CA GLY A 74 22.20 9.18 -8.24
C GLY A 74 22.88 9.40 -9.61
N GLU A 75 24.09 9.96 -9.64
CA GLU A 75 24.94 10.06 -10.86
C GLU A 75 26.08 9.03 -10.89
N ASN A 76 26.17 8.13 -9.88
CA ASN A 76 27.20 7.09 -9.84
C ASN A 76 26.76 5.82 -10.58
N GLU A 77 27.62 5.30 -11.46
CA GLU A 77 27.45 4.04 -12.21
C GLU A 77 27.64 2.80 -11.31
N LEU A 78 26.86 2.69 -10.24
CA LEU A 78 26.84 1.50 -9.38
C LEU A 78 25.85 0.46 -9.94
N PRO A 79 26.19 -0.83 -10.04
CA PRO A 79 25.24 -1.86 -10.45
C PRO A 79 24.04 -1.93 -9.49
N ASP A 80 22.83 -2.03 -10.03
CA ASP A 80 21.56 -2.03 -9.27
C ASP A 80 21.57 -3.07 -8.13
N GLU A 81 22.12 -4.26 -8.39
CA GLU A 81 22.31 -5.36 -7.42
C GLU A 81 23.12 -4.96 -6.18
N CYS A 82 24.03 -3.99 -6.32
CA CYS A 82 24.88 -3.50 -5.24
C CYS A 82 24.29 -2.28 -4.53
N GLN A 83 23.34 -1.57 -5.13
CA GLN A 83 22.82 -0.30 -4.57
C GLN A 83 22.05 -0.54 -3.26
N HIS A 84 21.25 -1.60 -3.19
CA HIS A 84 20.46 -1.91 -1.99
C HIS A 84 21.33 -2.26 -0.76
N PRO A 85 22.23 -3.26 -0.79
CA PRO A 85 23.07 -3.57 0.39
C PRO A 85 24.00 -2.42 0.77
N VAL A 86 24.44 -1.59 -0.18
CA VAL A 86 25.26 -0.38 0.10
C VAL A 86 24.46 0.72 0.79
N THR A 87 23.20 0.96 0.39
CA THR A 87 22.31 1.94 1.07
C THR A 87 21.96 1.48 2.48
N VAL A 88 21.55 0.22 2.67
CA VAL A 88 21.28 -0.38 4.00
C VAL A 88 22.53 -0.31 4.89
N THR A 89 23.70 -0.72 4.39
CA THR A 89 24.96 -0.66 5.14
C THR A 89 25.36 0.78 5.47
N SER A 90 25.14 1.75 4.57
CA SER A 90 25.46 3.16 4.87
C SER A 90 24.54 3.75 5.95
N LEU A 91 23.25 3.44 5.93
CA LEU A 91 22.28 3.87 6.94
C LEU A 91 22.59 3.24 8.30
N TYR A 92 22.96 1.97 8.32
CA TYR A 92 23.39 1.30 9.56
C TYR A 92 24.67 1.92 10.11
N LEU A 93 25.69 2.17 9.27
CA LEU A 93 26.91 2.87 9.67
C LEU A 93 26.65 4.32 10.13
N ASP A 94 25.60 4.98 9.66
CA ASP A 94 25.16 6.31 10.10
C ASP A 94 24.32 6.32 11.39
N SER A 95 23.84 5.16 11.86
CA SER A 95 23.18 5.06 13.17
C SER A 95 24.15 5.32 14.33
N GLU A 96 23.64 5.85 15.45
CA GLU A 96 24.46 6.22 16.61
C GLU A 96 24.74 5.05 17.57
N THR A 97 24.14 3.88 17.34
CA THR A 97 24.32 2.67 18.17
C THR A 97 25.65 1.97 17.89
N PRO A 98 26.57 1.85 18.87
CA PRO A 98 27.76 1.03 18.72
C PRO A 98 27.39 -0.45 18.65
N LEU A 99 28.02 -1.21 17.74
CA LEU A 99 27.96 -2.68 17.71
C LEU A 99 28.32 -3.25 19.09
N ASP A 100 29.43 -2.74 19.65
CA ASP A 100 30.03 -3.09 20.94
C ASP A 100 29.09 -2.92 22.16
N GLU A 101 27.96 -2.20 22.04
CA GLU A 101 26.97 -2.04 23.13
C GLU A 101 25.71 -2.91 22.97
N LEU A 102 25.55 -3.61 21.83
CA LEU A 102 24.37 -4.42 21.52
C LEU A 102 24.60 -5.94 21.67
N GLU A 103 25.85 -6.41 21.65
CA GLU A 103 26.20 -7.85 21.76
C GLU A 103 25.69 -8.50 23.07
N ASP A 104 25.63 -7.75 24.18
CA ASP A 104 25.10 -8.21 25.48
C ASP A 104 23.55 -8.17 25.57
N THR A 105 22.83 -7.83 24.50
CA THR A 105 21.37 -7.69 24.51
C THR A 105 20.66 -8.69 23.57
N PRO A 106 19.59 -9.38 24.02
CA PRO A 106 18.87 -10.33 23.16
C PRO A 106 18.16 -9.68 21.98
N LEU A 107 17.98 -8.35 21.99
CA LEU A 107 17.48 -7.60 20.84
C LEU A 107 18.58 -7.31 19.80
N GLY A 108 19.84 -7.27 20.22
CA GLY A 108 21.00 -7.08 19.35
C GLY A 108 21.21 -8.29 18.43
N GLU A 109 21.17 -9.51 18.98
CA GLU A 109 21.32 -10.74 18.20
C GLU A 109 20.31 -10.83 17.03
N ASP A 110 19.04 -10.51 17.29
CA ASP A 110 17.99 -10.48 16.25
C ASP A 110 18.30 -9.44 15.14
N THR A 111 18.73 -8.23 15.50
CA THR A 111 19.09 -7.21 14.49
C THR A 111 20.31 -7.60 13.66
N LEU A 112 21.31 -8.25 14.28
CA LEU A 112 22.50 -8.75 13.59
C LEU A 112 22.22 -10.00 12.76
N ALA A 113 21.23 -10.82 13.13
CA ALA A 113 20.74 -11.92 12.30
C ALA A 113 20.00 -11.40 11.05
N LEU A 114 19.18 -10.35 11.20
CA LEU A 114 18.46 -9.71 10.10
C LEU A 114 19.39 -8.99 9.11
N LEU A 115 20.43 -8.31 9.59
CA LEU A 115 21.37 -7.54 8.75
C LEU A 115 22.49 -8.40 8.12
N ARG A 116 22.71 -9.64 8.60
CA ARG A 116 23.78 -10.52 8.12
C ARG A 116 23.79 -10.73 6.59
N PRO A 117 22.65 -10.96 5.89
CA PRO A 117 22.64 -11.13 4.44
C PRO A 117 23.08 -9.86 3.68
N ASP A 118 22.66 -8.69 4.14
CA ASP A 118 23.05 -7.40 3.54
C ASP A 118 24.54 -7.10 3.78
N ILE A 119 25.07 -7.50 4.92
CA ILE A 119 26.50 -7.39 5.25
C ILE A 119 27.34 -8.36 4.40
N GLU A 120 26.92 -9.62 4.24
CA GLU A 120 27.64 -10.63 3.43
C GLU A 120 27.60 -10.29 1.91
N THR A 121 26.47 -9.78 1.42
CA THR A 121 26.37 -9.26 0.04
C THR A 121 27.15 -7.95 -0.13
N PHE A 122 27.16 -7.05 0.86
CA PHE A 122 28.03 -5.87 0.86
C PHE A 122 29.52 -6.27 0.77
N TYR A 123 29.99 -7.20 1.59
CA TYR A 123 31.37 -7.72 1.51
C TYR A 123 31.70 -8.29 0.13
N SER A 124 30.75 -9.00 -0.48
CA SER A 124 30.87 -9.53 -1.84
C SER A 124 30.93 -8.42 -2.92
N SER A 125 30.25 -7.29 -2.69
CA SER A 125 30.21 -6.14 -3.61
C SER A 125 31.46 -5.24 -3.57
N ILE A 126 32.29 -5.33 -2.52
CA ILE A 126 33.46 -4.44 -2.31
C ILE A 126 34.32 -4.22 -3.56
N PRO A 127 34.66 -5.23 -4.39
CA PRO A 127 35.47 -5.04 -5.59
C PRO A 127 34.87 -4.04 -6.60
N ALA A 128 33.54 -3.97 -6.71
CA ALA A 128 32.85 -3.00 -7.58
C ALA A 128 32.90 -1.57 -7.02
N LEU A 129 32.88 -1.43 -5.68
CA LEU A 129 32.91 -0.13 -5.00
C LEU A 129 34.25 0.61 -5.10
N ILE A 130 35.35 -0.11 -5.35
CA ILE A 130 36.72 0.46 -5.34
C ILE A 130 36.86 1.60 -6.37
N LEU A 131 36.34 1.44 -7.59
CA LEU A 131 36.53 2.42 -8.66
C LEU A 131 35.68 3.70 -8.42
N PRO A 132 34.36 3.64 -8.13
CA PRO A 132 33.58 4.82 -7.74
C PRO A 132 34.13 5.54 -6.51
N LEU A 133 34.50 4.81 -5.44
CA LEU A 133 35.08 5.42 -4.24
C LEU A 133 36.41 6.14 -4.54
N SER A 134 37.28 5.55 -5.36
CA SER A 134 38.52 6.18 -5.81
C SER A 134 38.26 7.48 -6.58
N ASN A 135 37.24 7.49 -7.46
CA ASN A 135 36.84 8.68 -8.19
C ASN A 135 36.36 9.80 -7.26
N ILE A 136 35.46 9.51 -6.31
CA ILE A 136 34.94 10.46 -5.31
C ILE A 136 36.08 11.04 -4.44
N LEU A 137 37.01 10.19 -3.99
CA LEU A 137 38.18 10.62 -3.21
C LEU A 137 39.15 11.48 -4.05
N SER A 138 39.36 11.14 -5.32
CA SER A 138 40.21 11.94 -6.22
C SER A 138 39.60 13.31 -6.51
N ALA A 139 38.28 13.40 -6.70
CA ALA A 139 37.55 14.64 -6.91
C ALA A 139 37.65 15.56 -5.69
N THR A 140 37.32 15.06 -4.50
CA THR A 140 37.42 15.84 -3.25
C THR A 140 38.85 16.28 -2.92
N ILE A 141 39.87 15.46 -3.23
CA ILE A 141 41.28 15.87 -3.14
C ILE A 141 41.60 17.01 -4.12
N ASN A 142 41.04 17.00 -5.33
CA ASN A 142 41.22 18.07 -6.31
C ASN A 142 40.49 19.35 -5.90
N ASP A 143 39.28 19.27 -5.34
CA ASP A 143 38.57 20.42 -4.75
C ASP A 143 39.41 21.08 -3.65
N LEU A 144 39.90 20.29 -2.68
CA LEU A 144 40.77 20.78 -1.61
C LEU A 144 42.06 21.42 -2.15
N ARG A 145 42.65 20.87 -3.22
CA ARG A 145 43.81 21.46 -3.92
C ARG A 145 43.45 22.79 -4.59
N THR A 146 42.25 22.96 -5.16
CA THR A 146 41.85 24.27 -5.73
C THR A 146 41.66 25.31 -4.63
N LEU A 147 40.99 24.95 -3.53
CA LEU A 147 40.78 25.83 -2.37
C LEU A 147 42.12 26.29 -1.78
N ALA A 148 43.04 25.36 -1.48
CA ALA A 148 44.36 25.68 -0.94
C ALA A 148 45.17 26.62 -1.86
N LYS A 149 45.13 26.42 -3.18
CA LYS A 149 45.83 27.27 -4.16
C LYS A 149 45.32 28.72 -4.19
N THR A 150 44.11 29.01 -3.69
CA THR A 150 43.61 30.40 -3.61
C THR A 150 44.18 31.20 -2.43
N GLY A 151 44.84 30.56 -1.47
CA GLY A 151 45.42 31.23 -0.29
C GLY A 151 46.85 31.77 -0.48
N ALA A 152 47.57 31.35 -1.52
CA ALA A 152 48.98 31.68 -1.71
C ALA A 152 49.17 32.98 -2.52
N THR A 153 49.32 34.11 -1.83
CA THR A 153 49.78 35.37 -2.44
C THR A 153 51.29 35.35 -2.71
N PRO A 154 51.77 35.67 -3.93
CA PRO A 154 53.20 35.82 -4.19
C PRO A 154 53.78 37.08 -3.53
N GLU A 155 54.97 36.96 -2.93
CA GLU A 155 55.77 38.09 -2.45
C GLU A 155 56.51 38.83 -3.60
N PRO A 156 56.89 40.11 -3.42
CA PRO A 156 57.41 40.94 -4.50
C PRO A 156 58.90 40.70 -4.81
N PRO A 157 59.32 40.77 -6.09
CA PRO A 157 60.72 40.54 -6.49
C PRO A 157 61.61 41.78 -6.31
N GLN A 158 62.81 41.58 -5.77
CA GLN A 158 63.93 42.53 -5.87
C GLN A 158 65.09 41.92 -6.69
N GLN A 159 65.49 42.63 -7.76
CA GLN A 159 66.86 43.09 -8.08
C GLN A 159 68.07 42.14 -7.80
N GLN A 160 69.07 41.96 -8.68
CA GLN A 160 69.58 42.77 -9.81
C GLN A 160 70.46 41.90 -10.80
N PRO A 161 71.09 42.45 -11.87
CA PRO A 161 71.73 41.72 -13.01
C PRO A 161 73.29 41.67 -12.87
N PRO A 162 74.19 41.68 -13.91
CA PRO A 162 74.07 41.58 -15.40
C PRO A 162 75.16 40.73 -16.15
N GLN A 163 75.05 40.60 -17.49
CA GLN A 163 76.02 41.18 -18.49
C GLN A 163 75.92 40.61 -19.94
N LYS A 164 75.96 41.54 -20.93
CA LYS A 164 76.52 41.42 -22.32
C LYS A 164 75.90 40.39 -23.30
N SER A 165 75.91 40.53 -24.64
CA SER A 165 76.19 41.60 -25.66
C SER A 165 75.92 40.97 -27.05
N SER A 166 75.70 41.60 -28.22
CA SER A 166 75.55 42.97 -28.80
C SER A 166 75.09 42.77 -30.28
N GLY A 167 74.71 43.72 -31.14
CA GLY A 167 74.68 45.19 -31.17
C GLY A 167 74.21 45.69 -32.57
N ALA A 168 74.31 47.01 -32.87
CA ALA A 168 73.70 47.70 -34.05
C ALA A 168 72.14 47.71 -34.04
N ALA A 169 71.37 48.75 -34.41
CA ALA A 169 71.51 49.88 -35.37
C ALA A 169 71.32 49.43 -36.85
N VAL A 170 70.65 50.15 -37.77
CA VAL A 170 70.28 51.60 -37.87
C VAL A 170 68.83 51.77 -38.37
N SER A 171 68.30 53.00 -38.33
CA SER A 171 66.93 53.43 -38.67
C SER A 171 66.62 53.65 -40.18
N ALA A 172 65.30 53.74 -40.47
CA ALA A 172 64.66 54.64 -41.45
C ALA A 172 64.53 54.22 -42.94
N ALA A 173 63.86 55.12 -43.69
CA ALA A 173 63.59 55.18 -45.13
C ALA A 173 62.38 54.38 -45.69
N ALA A 174 61.41 55.15 -46.19
CA ALA A 174 60.17 54.74 -46.85
C ALA A 174 60.32 54.45 -48.37
N ALA A 175 59.19 54.08 -48.98
CA ALA A 175 58.77 54.29 -50.39
C ALA A 175 58.64 53.04 -51.31
N ALA A 176 57.87 53.26 -52.38
CA ALA A 176 57.58 52.39 -53.54
C ALA A 176 56.73 51.11 -53.32
N ALA A 177 55.57 51.13 -53.98
CA ALA A 177 54.79 49.96 -54.43
C ALA A 177 54.78 50.00 -55.99
N PRO A 178 54.08 49.11 -56.75
CA PRO A 178 53.32 47.93 -56.36
C PRO A 178 53.65 46.65 -57.18
N ALA A 179 53.27 45.48 -56.67
CA ALA A 179 53.10 44.26 -57.49
C ALA A 179 52.07 43.30 -56.88
N ALA A 180 51.23 42.72 -57.74
CA ALA A 180 50.24 41.68 -57.44
C ALA A 180 50.00 40.88 -58.76
N PRO A 181 49.29 39.73 -58.80
CA PRO A 181 48.50 39.09 -57.73
C PRO A 181 48.73 37.55 -57.61
N ARG A 182 47.79 36.86 -56.94
CA ARG A 182 47.49 35.39 -56.97
C ARG A 182 48.41 34.46 -56.16
N SER A 183 47.91 33.99 -55.02
CA SER A 183 47.26 32.67 -54.96
C SER A 183 46.48 32.49 -53.65
N SER A 184 45.47 31.62 -53.65
CA SER A 184 44.53 31.43 -52.55
C SER A 184 45.00 30.42 -51.49
N ARG A 185 44.75 30.74 -50.22
CA ARG A 185 44.07 29.85 -49.26
C ARG A 185 43.72 30.62 -47.99
N GLY A 186 42.42 30.72 -47.70
CA GLY A 186 41.94 31.36 -46.48
C GLY A 186 42.10 30.47 -45.25
N ARG A 187 42.46 31.06 -44.12
CA ARG A 187 42.16 30.52 -42.78
C ARG A 187 41.59 31.66 -41.94
N LEU A 188 40.45 31.41 -41.30
CA LEU A 188 39.66 32.43 -40.62
C LEU A 188 40.42 33.01 -39.41
N ARG A 189 40.44 34.33 -39.31
CA ARG A 189 41.05 35.10 -38.22
C ARG A 189 40.08 35.14 -37.03
N GLN A 190 40.14 34.15 -36.15
CA GLN A 190 39.37 34.18 -34.90
C GLN A 190 39.84 35.35 -34.01
N PRO A 191 38.92 36.10 -33.37
CA PRO A 191 39.28 37.16 -32.43
C PRO A 191 39.73 36.57 -31.09
N ALA A 192 40.65 37.26 -30.41
CA ALA A 192 41.08 36.86 -29.07
C ALA A 192 39.91 36.92 -28.07
N PRO A 193 39.75 35.91 -27.19
CA PRO A 193 38.68 35.93 -26.19
C PRO A 193 38.93 37.03 -25.17
N LYS A 194 37.94 37.91 -24.97
CA LYS A 194 37.97 38.91 -23.90
C LYS A 194 38.00 38.18 -22.55
N ALA A 195 39.03 38.41 -21.75
CA ALA A 195 39.10 37.86 -20.40
C ALA A 195 37.89 38.36 -19.57
N LYS A 196 37.12 37.42 -19.02
CA LYS A 196 36.06 37.76 -18.06
C LYS A 196 36.72 38.40 -16.82
N PRO A 197 36.21 39.52 -16.28
CA PRO A 197 36.79 40.15 -15.11
C PRO A 197 36.71 39.18 -13.92
N GLN A 198 37.86 38.78 -13.39
CA GLN A 198 37.94 37.92 -12.20
C GLN A 198 37.45 38.70 -10.98
N VAL A 199 36.18 38.50 -10.61
CA VAL A 199 35.59 39.06 -9.40
C VAL A 199 36.37 38.55 -8.20
N LYS A 200 37.04 39.46 -7.48
CA LYS A 200 38.00 39.12 -6.42
C LYS A 200 37.36 38.21 -5.37
N LEU A 201 37.98 37.06 -5.08
CA LEU A 201 37.44 35.98 -4.23
C LEU A 201 36.84 36.49 -2.90
N ALA A 202 37.49 37.46 -2.26
CA ALA A 202 37.01 38.09 -1.03
C ALA A 202 35.59 38.69 -1.12
N THR A 203 35.15 39.13 -2.31
CA THR A 203 33.78 39.64 -2.51
C THR A 203 32.76 38.50 -2.65
N GLN A 204 33.10 37.40 -3.31
CA GLN A 204 32.28 36.18 -3.38
C GLN A 204 32.17 35.52 -1.99
N LEU A 205 33.26 35.49 -1.23
CA LEU A 205 33.29 34.93 0.11
C LEU A 205 32.50 35.81 1.11
N ARG A 206 32.60 37.14 1.01
CA ARG A 206 31.71 38.06 1.75
C ARG A 206 30.24 37.91 1.36
N ALA A 207 29.94 37.67 0.08
CA ALA A 207 28.58 37.39 -0.37
C ALA A 207 28.05 36.06 0.23
N ARG A 208 28.82 34.98 0.17
CA ARG A 208 28.46 33.70 0.82
C ARG A 208 28.29 33.81 2.34
N ILE A 209 29.13 34.58 3.04
CA ILE A 209 28.92 34.85 4.48
C ILE A 209 27.62 35.62 4.72
N ARG A 210 27.24 36.55 3.81
CA ARG A 210 25.98 37.30 3.92
C ARG A 210 24.76 36.40 3.68
N THR A 211 24.78 35.55 2.66
CA THR A 211 23.68 34.60 2.41
C THR A 211 23.57 33.55 3.51
N LEU A 212 24.69 33.02 4.02
CA LEU A 212 24.68 32.11 5.18
C LEU A 212 24.09 32.76 6.43
N ARG A 213 24.39 34.04 6.70
CA ARG A 213 23.76 34.79 7.80
C ARG A 213 22.27 35.04 7.56
N GLN A 214 21.85 35.30 6.33
CA GLN A 214 20.43 35.43 5.99
C GLN A 214 19.66 34.12 6.19
N LEU A 215 20.23 33.00 5.73
CA LEU A 215 19.73 31.65 5.98
C LEU A 215 19.59 31.36 7.48
N GLN A 216 20.63 31.66 8.27
CA GLN A 216 20.68 31.40 9.71
C GLN A 216 19.75 32.29 10.55
N LEU A 217 19.57 33.57 10.18
CA LEU A 217 18.85 34.56 11.00
C LEU A 217 17.41 34.80 10.55
N CYS A 218 17.08 34.57 9.28
CA CYS A 218 15.74 34.82 8.72
C CYS A 218 15.04 33.52 8.34
N GLU A 219 15.65 32.71 7.48
CA GLU A 219 14.97 31.62 6.78
C GLU A 219 14.80 30.37 7.66
N LEU A 220 15.85 29.90 8.35
CA LEU A 220 15.76 28.83 9.35
C LEU A 220 14.81 29.16 10.53
N PRO A 221 14.85 30.38 11.11
CA PRO A 221 13.87 30.77 12.12
C PRO A 221 12.45 30.99 11.57
N ALA A 222 12.25 31.19 10.27
CA ALA A 222 10.92 31.22 9.64
C ALA A 222 10.37 29.80 9.45
N SER A 223 11.09 28.93 8.74
CA SER A 223 10.65 27.55 8.50
C SER A 223 10.45 26.77 9.80
N ARG A 224 11.26 27.00 10.85
CA ARG A 224 11.03 26.40 12.17
C ARG A 224 9.75 26.90 12.86
N ARG A 225 9.33 28.15 12.65
CA ARG A 225 8.06 28.69 13.17
C ARG A 225 6.88 28.16 12.36
N GLU A 226 7.00 28.07 11.04
CA GLU A 226 6.00 27.48 10.16
C GLU A 226 5.77 26.00 10.49
N MET A 227 6.85 25.22 10.64
CA MET A 227 6.81 23.81 11.08
C MET A 227 6.20 23.64 12.48
N ALA A 228 6.48 24.56 13.41
CA ALA A 228 5.85 24.54 14.73
C ALA A 228 4.35 24.87 14.67
N ALA A 229 3.94 25.79 13.79
CA ALA A 229 2.55 26.16 13.58
C ALA A 229 1.75 25.04 12.89
N THR A 230 2.32 24.37 11.87
CA THR A 230 1.67 23.22 11.23
C THR A 230 1.60 22.01 12.16
N ALA A 231 2.65 21.75 12.95
CA ALA A 231 2.60 20.71 13.99
C ALA A 231 1.52 21.00 15.05
N ALA A 232 1.38 22.25 15.49
CA ALA A 232 0.31 22.65 16.41
C ALA A 232 -1.09 22.49 15.78
N ALA A 233 -1.27 22.85 14.51
CA ALA A 233 -2.51 22.65 13.78
C ALA A 233 -2.89 21.16 13.62
N VAL A 234 -1.91 20.29 13.31
CA VAL A 234 -2.11 18.84 13.22
C VAL A 234 -2.46 18.22 14.59
N LEU A 235 -1.92 18.76 15.69
CA LEU A 235 -2.31 18.33 17.03
C LEU A 235 -3.72 18.83 17.41
N ALA A 236 -4.13 20.02 16.95
CA ALA A 236 -5.49 20.53 17.16
C ALA A 236 -6.53 19.70 16.39
N THR A 237 -6.34 19.46 15.09
CA THR A 237 -7.28 18.61 14.32
C THR A 237 -7.31 17.18 14.81
N ARG A 238 -6.17 16.64 15.31
CA ARG A 238 -6.16 15.34 15.99
C ARG A 238 -7.01 15.34 17.27
N ALA A 239 -7.02 16.43 18.05
CA ALA A 239 -7.88 16.55 19.23
C ALA A 239 -9.37 16.59 18.83
N GLU A 240 -9.73 17.40 17.82
CA GLU A 240 -11.10 17.47 17.28
C GLU A 240 -11.60 16.10 16.79
N ILE A 241 -10.76 15.33 16.09
CA ILE A 241 -11.08 13.96 15.65
C ILE A 241 -11.26 13.01 16.85
N ILE A 242 -10.47 13.14 17.92
CA ILE A 242 -10.63 12.35 19.14
C ILE A 242 -11.94 12.69 19.84
N GLU A 243 -12.29 13.98 19.97
CA GLU A 243 -13.57 14.41 20.55
C GLU A 243 -14.77 13.89 19.74
N GLN A 244 -14.75 14.05 18.41
CA GLN A 244 -15.81 13.54 17.53
C GLN A 244 -15.94 12.01 17.61
N THR A 245 -14.84 11.26 17.60
CA THR A 245 -14.89 9.79 17.68
C THR A 245 -15.38 9.31 19.05
N VAL A 246 -15.02 9.98 20.15
CA VAL A 246 -15.60 9.72 21.48
C VAL A 246 -17.11 9.99 21.46
N MET A 247 -17.57 11.13 20.95
CA MET A 247 -19.00 11.45 20.86
C MET A 247 -19.79 10.44 20.00
N VAL A 248 -19.20 9.92 18.93
CA VAL A 248 -19.83 8.87 18.10
C VAL A 248 -19.90 7.54 18.84
N LEU A 249 -18.84 7.14 19.56
CA LEU A 249 -18.84 5.93 20.38
C LEU A 249 -19.83 6.02 21.56
N GLU A 250 -19.92 7.19 22.19
CA GLU A 250 -20.91 7.48 23.24
C GLU A 250 -22.34 7.49 22.73
N ARG A 251 -22.60 7.89 21.48
CA ARG A 251 -23.95 7.84 20.90
C ARG A 251 -24.33 6.44 20.43
N ALA A 252 -23.45 5.77 19.67
CA ALA A 252 -23.76 4.55 18.95
C ALA A 252 -23.52 3.24 19.73
N LYS A 253 -22.51 3.19 20.61
CA LYS A 253 -22.13 1.94 21.32
C LYS A 253 -22.33 1.99 22.83
N HIS A 254 -21.99 3.11 23.47
CA HIS A 254 -21.99 3.24 24.94
C HIS A 254 -23.15 4.10 25.47
N GLY A 255 -24.01 4.61 24.59
CA GLY A 255 -25.13 5.49 24.94
C GLY A 255 -26.18 4.79 25.80
N ALA A 256 -26.98 5.58 26.52
CA ALA A 256 -28.09 5.05 27.30
C ALA A 256 -29.11 4.31 26.40
N LEU A 257 -29.43 4.88 25.24
CA LEU A 257 -30.33 4.26 24.26
C LEU A 257 -29.71 2.99 23.64
N ALA A 258 -28.46 3.05 23.19
CA ALA A 258 -27.75 1.89 22.60
C ALA A 258 -27.61 0.72 23.61
N ARG A 259 -27.36 1.01 24.88
CA ARG A 259 -27.36 -0.01 25.95
C ARG A 259 -28.77 -0.54 26.25
N ALA A 260 -29.80 0.30 26.21
CA ALA A 260 -31.18 -0.11 26.43
C ALA A 260 -31.72 -0.99 25.27
N THR A 261 -31.42 -0.65 24.01
CA THR A 261 -31.79 -1.50 22.86
C THR A 261 -31.03 -2.81 22.87
N LYS A 262 -29.72 -2.80 23.17
CA LYS A 262 -28.94 -4.04 23.36
C LYS A 262 -29.51 -4.92 24.47
N ALA A 263 -29.74 -4.39 25.67
CA ALA A 263 -30.29 -5.16 26.79
C ALA A 263 -31.71 -5.69 26.49
N LYS A 264 -32.52 -4.93 25.73
CA LYS A 264 -33.83 -5.40 25.25
C LYS A 264 -33.68 -6.57 24.25
N ALA A 265 -32.69 -6.52 23.35
CA ALA A 265 -32.41 -7.61 22.42
C ALA A 265 -31.92 -8.87 23.14
N GLU A 266 -31.01 -8.74 24.12
CA GLU A 266 -30.51 -9.85 24.95
C GLU A 266 -31.65 -10.49 25.79
N HIS A 267 -32.57 -9.66 26.33
CA HIS A 267 -33.78 -10.15 26.99
C HIS A 267 -34.73 -10.86 26.02
N LEU A 268 -34.92 -10.35 24.79
CA LEU A 268 -35.80 -11.01 23.80
C LEU A 268 -35.20 -12.32 23.27
N ALA A 269 -33.88 -12.41 23.12
CA ALA A 269 -33.18 -13.64 22.76
C ALA A 269 -33.36 -14.73 23.83
N THR A 270 -33.08 -14.42 25.09
CA THR A 270 -33.27 -15.36 26.22
C THR A 270 -34.74 -15.75 26.44
N VAL A 271 -35.69 -14.86 26.12
CA VAL A 271 -37.13 -15.21 26.08
C VAL A 271 -37.45 -16.16 24.92
N ALA A 272 -36.83 -16.00 23.74
CA ALA A 272 -37.03 -16.89 22.60
C ALA A 272 -36.44 -18.28 22.86
N GLU A 273 -35.23 -18.38 23.40
CA GLU A 273 -34.60 -19.63 23.87
C GLU A 273 -35.54 -20.34 24.88
N GLY A 274 -36.01 -19.61 25.90
CA GLY A 274 -36.96 -20.12 26.89
C GLY A 274 -38.40 -20.36 26.36
N ILE A 275 -38.67 -20.11 25.08
CA ILE A 275 -39.88 -20.56 24.36
C ILE A 275 -39.56 -21.81 23.55
N GLU A 276 -38.41 -21.87 22.88
CA GLU A 276 -37.95 -23.06 22.14
C GLU A 276 -37.80 -24.27 23.07
N GLU A 277 -37.23 -24.11 24.27
CA GLU A 277 -37.16 -25.17 25.28
C GLU A 277 -38.56 -25.68 25.66
N LYS A 278 -39.54 -24.78 25.86
CA LYS A 278 -40.93 -25.15 26.18
C LYS A 278 -41.61 -25.87 25.02
N LEU A 279 -41.39 -25.43 23.79
CA LEU A 279 -41.90 -26.12 22.59
C LEU A 279 -41.27 -27.52 22.44
N ASN A 280 -40.00 -27.69 22.80
CA ASN A 280 -39.35 -28.99 22.83
C ASN A 280 -39.91 -29.90 23.95
N VAL A 281 -40.22 -29.36 25.14
CA VAL A 281 -40.93 -30.11 26.20
C VAL A 281 -42.33 -30.52 25.74
N MET A 282 -43.15 -29.60 25.23
CA MET A 282 -44.48 -29.90 24.71
C MET A 282 -44.46 -30.93 23.57
N LYS A 283 -43.47 -30.84 22.67
CA LYS A 283 -43.22 -31.83 21.61
C LYS A 283 -42.93 -33.22 22.18
N LEU A 284 -42.13 -33.30 23.25
CA LEU A 284 -41.85 -34.57 23.94
C LEU A 284 -43.11 -35.12 24.65
N GLU A 285 -43.87 -34.28 25.35
CA GLU A 285 -45.15 -34.64 25.98
C GLU A 285 -46.16 -35.19 24.97
N ILE A 286 -46.37 -34.48 23.86
CA ILE A 286 -47.25 -34.92 22.75
C ILE A 286 -46.73 -36.22 22.14
N SER A 287 -45.41 -36.36 21.96
CA SER A 287 -44.82 -37.61 21.43
C SER A 287 -45.04 -38.79 22.38
N ALA A 288 -44.95 -38.58 23.70
CA ALA A 288 -45.21 -39.63 24.69
C ALA A 288 -46.69 -40.03 24.76
N ALA A 289 -47.60 -39.07 24.53
CA ALA A 289 -49.04 -39.33 24.45
C ALA A 289 -49.44 -40.11 23.17
N ILE A 290 -48.77 -39.85 22.05
CA ILE A 290 -49.03 -40.53 20.77
C ILE A 290 -48.34 -41.91 20.73
N TYR A 291 -47.05 -41.97 21.07
CA TYR A 291 -46.22 -43.17 20.99
C TYR A 291 -46.19 -43.92 22.33
N THR A 292 -47.37 -44.32 22.82
CA THR A 292 -47.47 -45.28 23.93
C THR A 292 -46.74 -46.58 23.56
N PRO A 293 -46.17 -47.32 24.54
CA PRO A 293 -45.48 -48.59 24.24
C PRO A 293 -46.41 -49.62 23.61
N GLU A 294 -47.72 -49.56 23.92
CA GLU A 294 -48.76 -50.36 23.28
C GLU A 294 -48.89 -50.01 21.78
N ASN A 295 -49.04 -48.72 21.44
CA ASN A 295 -49.12 -48.23 20.06
C ASN A 295 -47.86 -48.60 19.26
N VAL A 296 -46.68 -48.40 19.84
CA VAL A 296 -45.40 -48.78 19.21
C VAL A 296 -45.35 -50.30 18.98
N SER A 297 -45.75 -51.11 19.96
CA SER A 297 -45.79 -52.57 19.79
C SER A 297 -46.81 -53.02 18.73
N ALA A 298 -47.93 -52.33 18.59
CA ALA A 298 -48.94 -52.62 17.57
C ALA A 298 -48.44 -52.27 16.17
N LEU A 299 -47.77 -51.12 16.01
CA LEU A 299 -47.13 -50.71 14.76
C LEU A 299 -45.99 -51.66 14.35
N THR A 300 -45.19 -52.14 15.31
CA THR A 300 -44.15 -53.15 15.03
C THR A 300 -44.76 -54.46 14.55
N ARG A 301 -45.76 -55.02 15.25
CA ARG A 301 -46.47 -56.25 14.80
C ARG A 301 -47.14 -56.08 13.44
N TYR A 302 -47.70 -54.91 13.17
CA TYR A 302 -48.30 -54.62 11.86
C TYR A 302 -47.23 -54.54 10.75
N ARG A 303 -46.05 -53.97 11.04
CA ARG A 303 -44.89 -53.97 10.13
C ARG A 303 -44.37 -55.38 9.86
N GLU A 304 -44.25 -56.21 10.89
CA GLU A 304 -43.86 -57.63 10.79
C GLU A 304 -44.83 -58.39 9.88
N HIS A 305 -46.14 -58.28 10.15
CA HIS A 305 -47.20 -58.85 9.30
C HIS A 305 -47.14 -58.33 7.84
N LEU A 306 -46.77 -57.07 7.61
CA LEU A 306 -46.60 -56.54 6.25
C LEU A 306 -45.35 -57.10 5.54
N SER A 307 -44.26 -57.41 6.26
CA SER A 307 -43.15 -58.18 5.67
C SER A 307 -43.56 -59.63 5.39
N ASP A 308 -44.20 -60.32 6.34
CA ASP A 308 -44.60 -61.72 6.18
C ASP A 308 -45.58 -61.90 5.01
N THR A 309 -46.51 -60.97 4.84
CA THR A 309 -47.46 -60.98 3.71
C THR A 309 -46.81 -60.58 2.39
N ARG A 310 -45.85 -59.64 2.35
CA ARG A 310 -45.01 -59.40 1.17
C ARG A 310 -44.25 -60.66 0.79
N ASP A 311 -43.53 -61.27 1.72
CA ASP A 311 -42.65 -62.41 1.46
C ASP A 311 -43.44 -63.65 1.03
N SER A 312 -44.64 -63.84 1.60
CA SER A 312 -45.62 -64.84 1.16
C SER A 312 -46.16 -64.57 -0.26
N LEU A 313 -46.36 -63.31 -0.65
CA LEU A 313 -46.80 -62.94 -1.99
C LEU A 313 -45.66 -63.08 -3.02
N GLU A 314 -44.44 -62.72 -2.66
CA GLU A 314 -43.24 -62.96 -3.47
C GLU A 314 -43.00 -64.47 -3.65
N GLU A 315 -43.19 -65.29 -2.61
CA GLU A 315 -43.05 -66.74 -2.75
C GLU A 315 -44.14 -67.34 -3.65
N ARG A 316 -45.40 -66.89 -3.51
CA ARG A 316 -46.48 -67.26 -4.44
C ARG A 316 -46.17 -66.82 -5.87
N GLN A 317 -45.59 -65.63 -6.06
CA GLN A 317 -45.15 -65.16 -7.38
C GLN A 317 -44.03 -66.05 -7.93
N ARG A 318 -43.01 -66.39 -7.15
CA ARG A 318 -41.93 -67.32 -7.55
C ARG A 318 -42.49 -68.67 -7.97
N ARG A 319 -43.41 -69.26 -7.18
CA ARG A 319 -44.07 -70.54 -7.49
C ARG A 319 -44.91 -70.44 -8.76
N ALA A 320 -45.74 -69.41 -8.92
CA ALA A 320 -46.56 -69.21 -10.12
C ALA A 320 -45.70 -68.95 -11.38
N VAL A 321 -44.56 -68.26 -11.27
CA VAL A 321 -43.60 -68.11 -12.36
C VAL A 321 -42.95 -69.45 -12.71
N GLN A 322 -42.52 -70.24 -11.73
CA GLN A 322 -41.96 -71.59 -11.95
C GLN A 322 -42.99 -72.55 -12.57
N GLU A 323 -44.26 -72.45 -12.19
CA GLU A 323 -45.36 -73.19 -12.83
C GLU A 323 -45.55 -72.74 -14.29
N LEU A 324 -45.53 -71.43 -14.58
CA LEU A 324 -45.60 -70.91 -15.94
C LEU A 324 -44.38 -71.30 -16.79
N GLU A 325 -43.17 -71.29 -16.23
CA GLU A 325 -41.94 -71.77 -16.87
C GLU A 325 -42.03 -73.28 -17.16
N ALA A 326 -42.56 -74.08 -16.22
CA ALA A 326 -42.79 -75.50 -16.42
C ALA A 326 -43.88 -75.79 -17.47
N TYR A 327 -44.95 -74.99 -17.53
CA TYR A 327 -45.92 -75.06 -18.62
C TYR A 327 -45.29 -74.66 -19.95
N GLN A 328 -44.49 -73.60 -20.00
CA GLN A 328 -43.78 -73.16 -21.21
C GLN A 328 -42.83 -74.25 -21.72
N ALA A 329 -42.01 -74.83 -20.84
CA ALA A 329 -41.08 -75.92 -21.18
C ALA A 329 -41.80 -77.20 -21.67
N ASN A 330 -42.94 -77.55 -21.06
CA ASN A 330 -43.75 -78.69 -21.51
C ASN A 330 -44.58 -78.40 -22.77
N SER A 331 -44.82 -77.13 -23.11
CA SER A 331 -45.68 -76.71 -24.23
C SER A 331 -45.01 -76.79 -25.61
N ALA A 332 -44.14 -77.77 -25.85
CA ALA A 332 -43.44 -78.03 -27.11
C ALA A 332 -44.38 -78.55 -28.24
N GLY A 333 -45.44 -77.80 -28.53
CA GLY A 333 -46.48 -78.12 -29.52
C GLY A 333 -47.11 -76.86 -30.12
N PRO A 334 -48.01 -77.00 -31.11
CA PRO A 334 -48.45 -75.90 -31.98
C PRO A 334 -49.19 -74.75 -31.27
N MET A 335 -49.67 -74.95 -30.03
CA MET A 335 -50.33 -73.90 -29.24
C MET A 335 -49.41 -72.72 -28.90
N VAL A 336 -48.10 -72.93 -28.73
CA VAL A 336 -47.14 -71.82 -28.48
C VAL A 336 -47.03 -70.91 -29.69
N GLN A 337 -46.86 -71.47 -30.89
CA GLN A 337 -46.77 -70.69 -32.14
C GLN A 337 -48.07 -69.91 -32.43
N ILE A 338 -49.21 -70.40 -31.95
CA ILE A 338 -50.49 -69.69 -32.01
C ILE A 338 -50.49 -68.54 -30.97
N ALA A 339 -50.06 -68.78 -29.74
CA ALA A 339 -49.99 -67.78 -28.68
C ALA A 339 -48.97 -66.66 -28.98
N GLU A 340 -47.80 -66.97 -29.54
CA GLU A 340 -46.80 -66.01 -29.99
C GLU A 340 -47.38 -65.08 -31.06
N ARG A 341 -47.96 -65.65 -32.13
CA ARG A 341 -48.61 -64.87 -33.20
C ARG A 341 -49.78 -64.02 -32.69
N TYR A 342 -50.53 -64.52 -31.70
CA TYR A 342 -51.61 -63.74 -31.07
C TYR A 342 -51.05 -62.60 -30.20
N GLY A 343 -49.93 -62.84 -29.52
CA GLY A 343 -49.21 -61.83 -28.73
C GLY A 343 -48.49 -60.79 -29.59
N ASP A 344 -48.04 -61.14 -30.79
CA ASP A 344 -47.58 -60.19 -31.81
C ASP A 344 -48.75 -59.36 -32.34
N LEU A 345 -49.85 -60.01 -32.76
CA LEU A 345 -51.08 -59.34 -33.21
C LEU A 345 -51.65 -58.36 -32.16
N VAL A 346 -51.68 -58.73 -30.87
CA VAL A 346 -52.13 -57.82 -29.81
C VAL A 346 -51.18 -56.64 -29.64
N ARG A 347 -49.85 -56.85 -29.75
CA ARG A 347 -48.87 -55.76 -29.74
C ARG A 347 -49.01 -54.85 -30.97
N GLU A 348 -49.30 -55.38 -32.15
CA GLU A 348 -49.62 -54.57 -33.34
C GLU A 348 -50.95 -53.80 -33.17
N MET A 349 -51.98 -54.44 -32.62
CA MET A 349 -53.27 -53.80 -32.35
C MET A 349 -53.16 -52.67 -31.32
N ASP A 350 -52.31 -52.79 -30.30
CA ASP A 350 -52.08 -51.73 -29.29
C ASP A 350 -51.01 -50.70 -29.69
N ALA A 351 -50.08 -51.04 -30.58
CA ALA A 351 -49.17 -50.08 -31.23
C ALA A 351 -49.86 -49.29 -32.36
N SER A 352 -50.94 -49.81 -32.94
CA SER A 352 -51.74 -49.08 -33.92
C SER A 352 -52.41 -47.85 -33.29
N PRO A 353 -52.34 -46.65 -33.91
CA PRO A 353 -52.93 -45.44 -33.35
C PRO A 353 -54.46 -45.49 -33.47
N LYS A 354 -55.11 -46.04 -32.44
CA LYS A 354 -56.58 -46.14 -32.34
C LYS A 354 -57.20 -44.75 -32.45
N THR A 355 -57.91 -44.51 -33.56
CA THR A 355 -58.63 -43.27 -33.83
C THR A 355 -59.76 -43.03 -32.83
N ALA A 356 -60.17 -41.77 -32.70
CA ALA A 356 -60.93 -41.29 -31.55
C ALA A 356 -62.27 -42.02 -31.35
N THR A 357 -62.47 -42.52 -30.12
CA THR A 357 -63.78 -42.83 -29.56
C THR A 357 -63.94 -42.07 -28.22
N PRO A 358 -65.14 -41.59 -27.88
CA PRO A 358 -65.33 -40.73 -26.70
C PRO A 358 -65.17 -41.54 -25.41
N LYS A 359 -64.25 -41.10 -24.54
CA LYS A 359 -64.08 -41.67 -23.19
C LYS A 359 -65.29 -41.35 -22.32
N ILE A 360 -66.20 -42.31 -22.19
CA ILE A 360 -67.20 -42.31 -21.11
C ILE A 360 -66.46 -42.28 -19.76
N PHE A 361 -66.96 -41.49 -18.81
CA PHE A 361 -66.36 -41.32 -17.49
C PHE A 361 -66.15 -42.68 -16.79
N HIS A 362 -64.90 -43.00 -16.48
CA HIS A 362 -64.56 -44.07 -15.54
C HIS A 362 -63.69 -43.50 -14.43
N ILE A 363 -64.27 -43.34 -13.24
CA ILE A 363 -63.63 -42.70 -12.09
C ILE A 363 -62.70 -43.72 -11.43
N GLN A 364 -61.44 -43.75 -11.88
CA GLN A 364 -60.37 -44.46 -11.17
C GLN A 364 -59.56 -43.47 -10.34
N HIS A 365 -59.65 -43.61 -9.01
CA HIS A 365 -58.92 -42.78 -8.04
C HIS A 365 -57.40 -42.86 -8.28
N PRO A 366 -56.70 -41.71 -8.37
CA PRO A 366 -55.25 -41.68 -8.59
C PRO A 366 -54.47 -41.89 -7.28
N ILE A 367 -54.67 -43.03 -6.58
CA ILE A 367 -53.93 -43.37 -5.35
C ILE A 367 -52.40 -43.43 -5.63
N LYS A 368 -52.00 -43.79 -6.85
CA LYS A 368 -50.58 -43.77 -7.28
C LYS A 368 -50.00 -42.37 -7.54
N ALA A 369 -50.79 -41.29 -7.50
CA ALA A 369 -50.29 -39.92 -7.66
C ALA A 369 -49.80 -39.28 -6.34
N LEU A 370 -50.08 -39.89 -5.18
CA LEU A 370 -49.75 -39.31 -3.87
C LEU A 370 -48.35 -39.69 -3.33
N ILE A 371 -47.65 -40.64 -3.94
CA ILE A 371 -46.37 -41.17 -3.41
C ILE A 371 -45.15 -40.33 -3.84
N ASN A 372 -45.23 -39.61 -4.96
CA ASN A 372 -44.20 -38.65 -5.41
C ASN A 372 -44.60 -37.18 -5.16
N ARG A 373 -45.35 -36.88 -4.09
CA ARG A 373 -45.55 -35.51 -3.59
C ARG A 373 -44.85 -35.20 -2.26
N SER A 374 -43.96 -36.09 -1.84
CA SER A 374 -42.91 -35.85 -0.84
C SER A 374 -41.68 -35.13 -1.41
N SER A 375 -41.76 -34.57 -2.63
CA SER A 375 -40.97 -33.40 -2.97
C SER A 375 -41.57 -32.17 -2.29
N LEU A 376 -41.42 -32.13 -0.96
CA LEU A 376 -41.20 -30.86 -0.28
C LEU A 376 -39.94 -30.28 -0.94
N ARG A 377 -40.12 -29.20 -1.71
CA ARG A 377 -38.98 -28.37 -2.07
C ARG A 377 -38.46 -27.77 -0.78
N VAL A 378 -37.39 -28.36 -0.25
CA VAL A 378 -36.41 -27.58 0.48
C VAL A 378 -35.81 -26.66 -0.59
N ASN A 379 -36.24 -25.39 -0.61
CA ASN A 379 -35.63 -24.38 -1.46
C ASN A 379 -34.20 -24.14 -0.92
N MET A 380 -33.26 -24.95 -1.38
CA MET A 380 -31.83 -24.74 -1.17
C MET A 380 -31.35 -23.72 -2.20
N ALA A 381 -31.11 -22.49 -1.73
CA ALA A 381 -30.51 -21.39 -2.49
C ALA A 381 -31.19 -21.07 -3.84
N ASP A 382 -32.34 -20.41 -3.78
CA ASP A 382 -32.47 -19.17 -4.56
C ASP A 382 -31.75 -18.09 -3.73
N ASP A 383 -30.90 -17.26 -4.36
CA ASP A 383 -30.06 -16.31 -3.64
C ASP A 383 -30.89 -15.26 -2.91
N SER A 384 -30.62 -15.07 -1.61
CA SER A 384 -31.25 -14.02 -0.82
C SER A 384 -30.65 -12.66 -1.19
N ILE A 385 -31.17 -12.07 -2.27
CA ILE A 385 -30.91 -10.67 -2.64
C ILE A 385 -31.15 -9.81 -1.39
N SER A 386 -30.12 -9.12 -0.92
CA SER A 386 -30.16 -8.40 0.36
C SER A 386 -30.83 -7.05 0.18
N ILE A 387 -32.16 -7.09 -0.04
CA ILE A 387 -33.04 -5.92 -0.10
C ILE A 387 -32.94 -5.18 1.23
N TYR A 388 -32.67 -3.87 1.14
CA TYR A 388 -32.48 -2.97 2.27
C TYR A 388 -33.82 -2.48 2.84
N ASP A 389 -34.76 -2.15 1.96
CA ASP A 389 -36.11 -1.68 2.29
C ASP A 389 -37.08 -1.97 1.13
N GLU A 390 -38.39 -1.95 1.40
CA GLU A 390 -39.46 -2.02 0.38
C GLU A 390 -40.20 -0.68 0.37
N ILE A 391 -40.20 0.03 -0.77
CA ILE A 391 -40.63 1.44 -0.90
C ILE A 391 -41.73 1.54 -1.95
N GLU A 392 -42.81 2.26 -1.64
CA GLU A 392 -43.91 2.54 -2.57
C GLU A 392 -43.51 3.62 -3.58
N ILE A 393 -43.90 3.46 -4.85
CA ILE A 393 -43.49 4.37 -5.94
C ILE A 393 -43.96 5.83 -5.74
N GLU A 394 -45.01 6.05 -4.94
CA GLU A 394 -45.47 7.38 -4.52
C GLU A 394 -44.41 8.17 -3.72
N ASP A 395 -43.54 7.49 -2.95
CA ASP A 395 -42.46 8.11 -2.17
C ASP A 395 -41.17 8.35 -3.01
N MET A 396 -41.13 7.86 -4.26
CA MET A 396 -39.98 8.08 -5.16
C MET A 396 -40.12 9.37 -5.98
N THR A 397 -39.00 10.07 -6.18
CA THR A 397 -38.98 11.27 -7.04
C THR A 397 -38.67 10.88 -8.48
N TYR A 398 -39.61 11.15 -9.40
CA TYR A 398 -39.43 10.93 -10.83
C TYR A 398 -38.68 12.08 -11.52
N ASP A 399 -37.64 11.78 -12.30
CA ASP A 399 -36.99 12.74 -13.20
C ASP A 399 -37.49 12.55 -14.65
N PRO A 400 -38.26 13.51 -15.21
CA PRO A 400 -38.80 13.40 -16.57
C PRO A 400 -37.77 13.68 -17.68
N THR A 401 -36.52 14.02 -17.35
CA THR A 401 -35.44 14.26 -18.32
C THR A 401 -34.52 13.05 -18.50
N LEU A 402 -34.50 12.15 -17.51
CA LEU A 402 -33.77 10.88 -17.52
C LEU A 402 -34.69 9.65 -17.52
N GLU A 403 -36.02 9.87 -17.43
CA GLU A 403 -37.06 8.82 -17.36
C GLU A 403 -36.79 7.81 -16.24
N LEU A 404 -36.44 8.31 -15.05
CA LEU A 404 -35.84 7.53 -13.96
C LEU A 404 -36.40 7.96 -12.59
N TYR A 405 -36.73 6.98 -11.75
CA TYR A 405 -37.19 7.19 -10.37
C TYR A 405 -36.02 7.09 -9.40
N HIS A 406 -35.99 7.99 -8.41
CA HIS A 406 -34.92 8.00 -7.40
C HIS A 406 -35.39 8.27 -5.97
N TYR A 407 -34.68 7.68 -5.01
CA TYR A 407 -34.97 7.77 -3.57
C TYR A 407 -33.66 7.98 -2.77
N PRO A 408 -33.64 8.78 -1.67
CA PRO A 408 -32.42 9.05 -0.90
C PRO A 408 -31.85 7.80 -0.22
N CYS A 409 -30.57 7.52 -0.44
CA CYS A 409 -29.87 6.39 0.16
C CYS A 409 -29.14 6.80 1.47
N PRO A 410 -29.13 5.95 2.52
CA PRO A 410 -28.43 6.24 3.78
C PRO A 410 -26.90 6.46 3.67
N CYS A 411 -26.28 6.17 2.51
CA CYS A 411 -24.88 6.51 2.25
C CYS A 411 -24.65 7.99 1.88
N GLY A 412 -25.72 8.74 1.59
CA GLY A 412 -25.67 10.14 1.12
C GLY A 412 -25.87 10.32 -0.40
N ASP A 413 -25.95 9.22 -1.14
CA ASP A 413 -26.28 9.16 -2.58
C ASP A 413 -27.77 8.82 -2.80
N ARG A 414 -28.18 8.37 -3.99
CA ARG A 414 -29.55 7.95 -4.32
C ARG A 414 -29.62 6.48 -4.74
N PHE A 415 -30.77 5.86 -4.55
CA PHE A 415 -31.19 4.67 -5.31
C PHE A 415 -31.82 5.12 -6.62
N GLU A 416 -31.61 4.35 -7.69
CA GLU A 416 -32.04 4.67 -9.05
C GLU A 416 -32.66 3.43 -9.73
N ILE A 417 -33.76 3.62 -10.47
CA ILE A 417 -34.41 2.60 -11.33
C ILE A 417 -35.13 3.28 -12.52
N SER A 418 -34.99 2.78 -13.74
CA SER A 418 -35.59 3.44 -14.90
C SER A 418 -37.06 3.09 -15.10
N LEU A 419 -37.79 3.97 -15.80
CA LEU A 419 -39.15 3.72 -16.27
C LEU A 419 -39.24 2.54 -17.25
N GLY A 420 -38.14 2.19 -17.93
CA GLY A 420 -38.07 1.00 -18.78
C GLY A 420 -38.11 -0.28 -17.95
N ASP A 421 -37.20 -0.40 -16.98
CA ASP A 421 -37.04 -1.59 -16.14
C ASP A 421 -38.34 -1.90 -15.36
N LEU A 422 -38.99 -0.86 -14.81
CA LEU A 422 -40.29 -0.95 -14.14
C LEU A 422 -41.41 -1.49 -15.07
N ARG A 423 -41.39 -1.16 -16.37
CA ARG A 423 -42.38 -1.65 -17.35
C ARG A 423 -42.08 -3.07 -17.84
N ASP A 424 -40.81 -3.45 -17.88
CA ASP A 424 -40.39 -4.83 -18.17
C ASP A 424 -40.56 -5.77 -16.96
N GLY A 425 -40.92 -5.22 -15.80
CA GLY A 425 -41.30 -5.95 -14.59
C GLY A 425 -40.18 -6.16 -13.57
N GLU A 426 -39.10 -5.38 -13.66
CA GLU A 426 -38.01 -5.39 -12.68
C GLU A 426 -38.33 -4.43 -11.51
N ASP A 427 -38.31 -4.98 -10.29
CA ASP A 427 -38.74 -4.30 -9.06
C ASP A 427 -37.58 -3.83 -8.17
N ILE A 428 -36.33 -3.85 -8.67
CA ILE A 428 -35.11 -3.66 -7.87
C ILE A 428 -34.38 -2.35 -8.22
N GLY A 429 -34.45 -1.36 -7.32
CA GLY A 429 -33.68 -0.12 -7.44
C GLY A 429 -32.30 -0.23 -6.78
N VAL A 430 -31.25 0.28 -7.42
CA VAL A 430 -29.85 0.10 -6.98
C VAL A 430 -29.20 1.45 -6.68
N CYS A 431 -28.37 1.51 -5.62
CA CYS A 431 -27.55 2.69 -5.33
C CYS A 431 -26.11 2.54 -5.88
N PRO A 432 -25.64 3.41 -6.79
CA PRO A 432 -24.34 3.26 -7.43
C PRO A 432 -23.15 3.47 -6.46
N SER A 433 -23.27 4.31 -5.43
CA SER A 433 -22.17 4.54 -4.47
C SER A 433 -21.98 3.43 -3.42
N CYS A 434 -22.98 2.58 -3.15
CA CYS A 434 -22.87 1.60 -2.05
C CYS A 434 -23.46 0.22 -2.33
N SER A 435 -23.92 -0.06 -3.56
CA SER A 435 -24.50 -1.34 -3.99
C SER A 435 -25.62 -1.91 -3.10
N LEU A 436 -26.29 -1.05 -2.33
CA LEU A 436 -27.54 -1.42 -1.67
C LEU A 436 -28.64 -1.51 -2.73
N MET A 437 -29.62 -2.38 -2.47
CA MET A 437 -30.76 -2.65 -3.32
C MET A 437 -32.05 -2.40 -2.52
N ILE A 438 -33.04 -1.76 -3.13
CA ILE A 438 -34.39 -1.60 -2.58
C ILE A 438 -35.40 -2.28 -3.50
N ARG A 439 -36.52 -2.73 -2.95
CA ARG A 439 -37.68 -3.11 -3.76
C ARG A 439 -38.59 -1.91 -3.96
N VAL A 440 -39.08 -1.72 -5.17
CA VAL A 440 -40.11 -0.73 -5.50
C VAL A 440 -41.47 -1.42 -5.65
N ILE A 441 -42.46 -0.94 -4.92
CA ILE A 441 -43.86 -1.39 -5.00
C ILE A 441 -44.63 -0.40 -5.89
N PHE A 442 -45.19 -0.89 -6.99
CA PHE A 442 -45.92 -0.10 -7.98
C PHE A 442 -47.04 -0.92 -8.64
N ASP A 443 -48.11 -0.26 -9.09
CA ASP A 443 -49.06 -0.81 -10.05
C ASP A 443 -48.77 -0.23 -11.45
N GLU A 444 -49.07 -0.99 -12.52
CA GLU A 444 -48.89 -0.56 -13.92
C GLU A 444 -49.65 0.74 -14.27
N ALA A 445 -50.64 1.13 -13.46
CA ALA A 445 -51.47 2.31 -13.66
C ALA A 445 -50.80 3.64 -13.24
N ASP A 446 -49.79 3.58 -12.37
CA ASP A 446 -49.14 4.77 -11.80
C ASP A 446 -47.93 5.24 -12.63
N LEU A 447 -47.48 4.39 -13.57
CA LEU A 447 -46.39 4.69 -14.48
C LEU A 447 -46.83 5.66 -15.60
N PRO A 448 -46.05 6.71 -15.93
CA PRO A 448 -46.40 7.64 -17.00
C PRO A 448 -46.46 6.94 -18.38
N SER A 449 -47.57 7.14 -19.07
CA SER A 449 -47.82 6.57 -20.41
C SER A 449 -47.21 7.42 -21.53
N GLU A 450 -46.74 6.76 -22.59
CA GLU A 450 -45.88 7.37 -23.64
C GLU A 450 -46.52 8.51 -24.44
N ASN A 451 -47.85 8.64 -24.41
CA ASN A 451 -48.59 9.60 -25.23
C ASN A 451 -48.73 11.01 -24.61
N SER A 452 -47.69 11.51 -23.93
CA SER A 452 -47.71 12.83 -23.26
C SER A 452 -46.50 13.75 -23.51
N GLN A 453 -45.63 13.47 -24.50
CA GLN A 453 -44.55 14.39 -24.89
C GLN A 453 -45.06 15.65 -25.63
N GLN A 454 -45.68 16.60 -24.91
CA GLN A 454 -45.90 17.99 -25.39
C GLN A 454 -46.40 18.99 -24.31
N SER A 455 -45.54 19.48 -23.42
CA SER A 455 -45.49 20.92 -23.02
C SER A 455 -44.44 21.22 -21.95
N ALA A 456 -43.94 22.48 -21.97
CA ALA A 456 -43.02 23.11 -21.01
C ALA A 456 -41.61 22.48 -20.86
N GLY A 457 -40.53 23.26 -20.73
CA GLY A 457 -40.43 24.73 -20.84
C GLY A 457 -38.97 25.18 -21.00
N ALA A 458 -38.73 26.22 -21.82
CA ALA A 458 -37.39 26.73 -22.05
C ALA A 458 -36.91 27.61 -20.89
N VAL A 459 -35.67 27.39 -20.43
CA VAL A 459 -34.99 28.28 -19.47
C VAL A 459 -33.97 29.14 -20.23
N THR A 460 -34.11 30.46 -20.10
CA THR A 460 -33.25 31.44 -20.79
C THR A 460 -31.91 31.63 -20.09
N VAL A 461 -30.82 31.56 -20.85
CA VAL A 461 -29.51 32.06 -20.41
C VAL A 461 -29.53 33.59 -20.41
N GLN A 462 -29.16 34.21 -19.29
CA GLN A 462 -28.67 35.60 -19.24
C GLN A 462 -27.40 35.66 -18.37
N ALA A 463 -26.63 36.74 -18.56
CA ALA A 463 -25.24 36.90 -18.10
C ALA A 463 -25.11 37.66 -16.77
#